data_AF-A0AAD6RYU5-F1
#
_entry.id   AF-A0AAD6RYU5-F1
#
_cell.length_a   1.000
_cell.length_b   1.000
_cell.length_c   1.000
_cell.angle_alpha   90.00
_cell.angle_beta   90.00
_cell.angle_gamma   90.00
#
_symmetry.space_group_name_H-M   'P 1'
#
loop_
_entity.id
_entity.type
_entity.pdbx_description
1 polymer ?
#
loop_
_entity_poly.entity_id
_entity_poly.type
_entity_poly.pdbx_seq_one_letter_code
_entity_poly.pdbx_strand_id
1 'polypeptide(L)'
;MSNSHHPSSSRVTRRRPQGENSYASTRAASEPHSASTFRARTAEDHLHAPRGNTGTQAGIVRDVARGSIGGGYGPYAWEKNLELDDALHNPDPVRDARLDRSFDIFSARGWANAIALIILLGGLLALFAGYPIISHLAHPSPRIKGFNLGGINASGQVPELINFPSLIDPDTPESAYSYTGTDGQKYDLVFSDEFNVEGRTFYPGDDPYWEAVDLHYWPTGDLEWYDPGTVTTKNGKLVITLSEVENHNLNFQSGMIQSWNKLCITTGYIEVSISLPGAPTQVGFWPGAWTMGNLGRAGYGATTEGMWPYSYDRSANPLHSLTISRTGYSCDLGTFPNQTNHDDAPPSTVADELSFLPGQRLSACTCPGSDHPGPSTSVGRGVPEIDIIEALVEIDGTAPNFRGQVSQSYQVAPYNAGRQFNNASAATPIQNASITKFNHYIGDQFQQTVSALTYIDSTFYGGSGYAPYGLEWFSDPAKRETGFINWYSDGAITWTLTPDTIGPDNTSLVSSRLISEEPMYMIFNLGISPSFQGPDFQHLVFPAEMLIDYVRDYINGASSYPKRHIEAYMNPNLTTWAQAGYTFPRNSLYDGC
;
A
#
# COMPACT_ATOMS: atom_id res chain seq x y z
N MET A 1 44.03 -53.52 -51.07
CA MET A 1 42.77 -53.92 -50.43
C MET A 1 42.65 -53.13 -49.12
N SER A 2 41.69 -52.26 -48.85
CA SER A 2 40.71 -51.51 -49.66
C SER A 2 39.99 -50.53 -48.71
N ASN A 3 40.05 -49.24 -49.05
CA ASN A 3 38.95 -48.27 -49.19
C ASN A 3 37.99 -48.03 -48.00
N SER A 4 37.81 -46.82 -47.47
CA SER A 4 37.34 -45.53 -48.05
C SER A 4 35.93 -45.60 -48.62
N HIS A 5 34.99 -44.78 -48.11
CA HIS A 5 33.84 -44.21 -48.85
C HIS A 5 33.18 -43.03 -48.11
N HIS A 6 33.16 -41.88 -48.79
CA HIS A 6 32.18 -40.77 -48.66
C HIS A 6 30.86 -41.16 -49.36
N PRO A 7 29.71 -40.51 -49.05
CA PRO A 7 29.22 -39.36 -49.87
C PRO A 7 28.60 -38.22 -49.02
N SER A 8 28.85 -36.93 -49.29
CA SER A 8 28.24 -36.02 -50.28
C SER A 8 26.84 -35.47 -49.94
N SER A 9 26.78 -34.14 -49.87
CA SER A 9 25.61 -33.27 -49.67
C SER A 9 24.49 -33.44 -50.68
N SER A 10 23.24 -33.29 -50.23
CA SER A 10 22.12 -32.89 -51.10
C SER A 10 21.31 -31.75 -50.46
N ARG A 11 21.20 -30.68 -51.25
CA ARG A 11 20.47 -29.44 -50.98
C ARG A 11 19.02 -29.70 -51.42
N VAL A 12 18.06 -29.67 -50.49
CA VAL A 12 16.63 -29.74 -50.83
C VAL A 12 15.96 -28.42 -50.44
N THR A 13 15.66 -27.63 -51.46
CA THR A 13 14.73 -26.51 -51.45
C THR A 13 13.29 -27.01 -51.46
N ARG A 14 12.44 -26.58 -50.52
CA ARG A 14 10.99 -26.47 -50.75
C ARG A 14 10.29 -25.50 -49.80
N ARG A 15 9.94 -24.34 -50.38
CA ARG A 15 8.67 -23.60 -50.34
C ARG A 15 7.98 -23.35 -48.97
N ARG A 16 8.04 -22.08 -48.55
CA ARG A 16 7.01 -21.41 -47.74
C ARG A 16 5.72 -21.24 -48.56
N PRO A 17 4.53 -21.38 -47.96
CA PRO A 17 3.32 -20.74 -48.47
C PRO A 17 3.26 -19.30 -47.96
N GLN A 18 3.12 -18.35 -48.88
CA GLN A 18 2.56 -17.04 -48.62
C GLN A 18 1.04 -17.17 -48.42
N GLY A 19 0.53 -16.45 -47.43
CA GLY A 19 -0.89 -16.10 -47.29
C GLY A 19 -0.93 -14.73 -46.64
N GLU A 20 -1.05 -13.71 -47.50
CA GLU A 20 -1.20 -12.31 -47.13
C GLU A 20 -2.55 -12.08 -46.43
N ASN A 21 -2.57 -11.24 -45.40
CA ASN A 21 -3.62 -10.25 -45.23
C ASN A 21 -3.07 -9.08 -44.42
N SER A 22 -2.80 -8.01 -45.16
CA SER A 22 -2.34 -6.71 -44.73
C SER A 22 -3.52 -5.92 -44.15
N TYR A 23 -3.41 -5.42 -42.92
CA TYR A 23 -4.04 -4.16 -42.54
C TYR A 23 -3.03 -3.32 -41.75
N ALA A 24 -2.90 -2.09 -42.20
CA ALA A 24 -1.87 -1.13 -41.84
C ALA A 24 -1.99 -0.68 -40.37
N SER A 25 -0.87 -0.72 -39.65
CA SER A 25 -0.70 0.05 -38.42
C SER A 25 -0.30 1.47 -38.80
N THR A 26 -1.26 2.39 -38.77
CA THR A 26 -0.99 3.82 -38.84
C THR A 26 -0.39 4.28 -37.52
N ARG A 27 0.92 4.57 -37.53
CA ARG A 27 1.59 5.47 -36.58
C ARG A 27 0.87 6.82 -36.59
N ALA A 28 0.19 7.16 -35.51
CA ALA A 28 -0.17 8.54 -35.20
C ALA A 28 0.83 9.07 -34.17
N ALA A 29 1.60 10.06 -34.58
CA ALA A 29 2.46 10.85 -33.71
C ALA A 29 1.59 11.70 -32.78
N SER A 30 1.75 11.54 -31.47
CA SER A 30 1.19 12.44 -30.46
C SER A 30 2.24 13.49 -30.10
N GLU A 31 2.07 14.71 -30.60
CA GLU A 31 2.74 15.90 -30.08
C GLU A 31 1.94 16.53 -28.92
N PRO A 32 2.58 17.32 -28.05
CA PRO A 32 2.22 17.42 -26.65
C PRO A 32 1.15 18.48 -26.35
N HIS A 33 0.23 18.14 -25.44
CA HIS A 33 -0.75 19.08 -24.91
C HIS A 33 -0.10 20.07 -23.93
N SER A 34 -0.11 21.33 -24.35
CA SER A 34 0.22 22.52 -23.56
C SER A 34 -0.62 22.63 -22.29
N ALA A 35 0.06 22.94 -21.19
CA ALA A 35 -0.50 23.36 -19.92
C ALA A 35 -1.52 24.51 -20.07
N SER A 36 -2.64 24.43 -19.36
CA SER A 36 -3.55 25.56 -19.16
C SER A 36 -3.54 25.99 -17.70
N THR A 37 -3.08 27.22 -17.49
CA THR A 37 -3.03 27.95 -16.23
C THR A 37 -4.42 28.45 -15.85
N PHE A 38 -4.87 28.13 -14.64
CA PHE A 38 -6.02 28.77 -14.00
C PHE A 38 -5.66 30.18 -13.53
N ARG A 39 -6.38 31.20 -14.03
CA ARG A 39 -6.62 32.45 -13.29
C ARG A 39 -7.93 33.11 -13.71
N ALA A 40 -8.70 33.47 -12.69
CA ALA A 40 -10.03 34.06 -12.74
C ALA A 40 -10.08 35.45 -13.42
N ARG A 41 -11.25 35.79 -14.00
CA ARG A 41 -11.91 37.09 -13.81
C ARG A 41 -13.33 37.12 -14.38
N THR A 42 -14.10 38.00 -13.75
CA THR A 42 -15.54 38.23 -13.76
C THR A 42 -16.05 39.19 -14.85
N ALA A 43 -17.34 39.01 -15.16
CA ALA A 43 -18.41 40.00 -15.37
C ALA A 43 -18.65 40.69 -16.73
N GLU A 44 -19.93 40.57 -17.12
CA GLU A 44 -20.83 41.47 -17.86
C GLU A 44 -20.63 41.68 -19.37
N ASP A 45 -21.67 41.35 -20.16
CA ASP A 45 -22.26 42.37 -21.04
C ASP A 45 -23.71 42.11 -21.50
N HIS A 46 -24.38 43.21 -21.78
CA HIS A 46 -25.77 43.41 -22.23
C HIS A 46 -26.00 43.01 -23.70
N LEU A 47 -27.26 42.69 -24.08
CA LEU A 47 -27.66 42.66 -25.49
C LEU A 47 -29.05 43.24 -25.77
N HIS A 48 -29.09 44.00 -26.86
CA HIS A 48 -30.13 44.86 -27.41
C HIS A 48 -31.29 44.14 -28.11
N ALA A 49 -32.44 44.84 -28.21
CA ALA A 49 -33.61 44.51 -29.01
C ALA A 49 -33.55 45.06 -30.47
N PRO A 50 -34.40 44.55 -31.39
CA PRO A 50 -34.82 45.30 -32.57
C PRO A 50 -36.35 45.50 -32.71
N ARG A 51 -36.69 46.60 -33.43
CA ARG A 51 -38.01 47.18 -33.73
C ARG A 51 -38.79 46.44 -34.83
N GLY A 52 -40.13 46.51 -34.79
CA GLY A 52 -41.04 46.05 -35.86
C GLY A 52 -41.45 47.12 -36.87
N ASN A 53 -42.20 46.72 -37.92
CA ASN A 53 -43.49 47.29 -38.38
C ASN A 53 -43.97 46.68 -39.73
N THR A 54 -45.21 46.16 -39.79
CA THR A 54 -46.21 46.11 -40.90
C THR A 54 -47.43 45.37 -40.29
N GLY A 55 -48.72 45.64 -40.50
CA GLY A 55 -49.47 46.39 -41.50
C GLY A 55 -50.78 45.61 -41.77
N THR A 56 -51.79 45.80 -40.91
CA THR A 56 -53.25 45.59 -41.10
C THR A 56 -53.75 44.51 -42.10
N GLN A 57 -54.23 43.38 -41.56
CA GLN A 57 -55.46 42.68 -42.01
C GLN A 57 -56.27 42.36 -40.75
N ALA A 58 -57.36 43.10 -40.53
CA ALA A 58 -58.72 42.66 -40.86
C ALA A 58 -59.28 41.66 -39.83
N GLY A 59 -59.87 42.23 -38.78
CA GLY A 59 -61.10 41.74 -38.18
C GLY A 59 -61.12 40.30 -37.70
N ILE A 60 -60.29 39.95 -36.72
CA ILE A 60 -60.59 39.01 -35.63
C ILE A 60 -59.71 39.50 -34.45
N VAL A 61 -60.06 39.22 -33.20
CA VAL A 61 -59.29 39.56 -31.98
C VAL A 61 -59.46 40.99 -31.42
N ARG A 62 -60.59 41.65 -31.67
CA ARG A 62 -61.14 42.65 -30.71
C ARG A 62 -62.34 42.15 -29.89
N ASP A 63 -62.75 40.89 -30.07
CA ASP A 63 -63.86 40.27 -29.34
C ASP A 63 -63.44 39.21 -28.29
N VAL A 64 -62.15 39.08 -27.97
CA VAL A 64 -61.71 38.28 -26.79
C VAL A 64 -61.88 39.05 -25.48
N ALA A 65 -62.34 40.30 -25.53
CA ALA A 65 -62.58 41.12 -24.34
C ALA A 65 -63.94 40.87 -23.64
N ARG A 66 -64.84 40.03 -24.17
CA ARG A 66 -66.18 39.80 -23.57
C ARG A 66 -66.71 38.39 -23.81
N GLY A 67 -66.01 37.40 -23.26
CA GLY A 67 -66.29 35.97 -23.40
C GLY A 67 -67.76 35.59 -23.61
N SER A 68 -68.05 35.01 -24.78
CA SER A 68 -69.12 34.06 -24.99
C SER A 68 -68.99 33.42 -26.37
N ILE A 69 -68.48 32.18 -26.41
CA ILE A 69 -68.94 31.04 -27.22
C ILE A 69 -68.02 29.87 -26.86
N GLY A 70 -68.59 28.86 -26.23
CA GLY A 70 -67.95 27.57 -26.02
C GLY A 70 -68.28 26.59 -27.15
N GLY A 71 -67.43 25.58 -27.31
CA GLY A 71 -67.77 24.25 -27.84
C GLY A 71 -67.57 24.05 -29.34
N GLY A 72 -66.43 23.43 -29.71
CA GLY A 72 -66.14 22.95 -31.07
C GLY A 72 -64.95 21.98 -31.13
N TYR A 73 -65.12 20.79 -30.56
CA TYR A 73 -64.53 19.48 -30.91
C TYR A 73 -63.05 19.32 -31.35
N GLY A 74 -62.28 18.66 -30.48
CA GLY A 74 -61.17 17.72 -30.77
C GLY A 74 -61.04 16.77 -29.56
N PRO A 75 -60.90 15.44 -29.73
CA PRO A 75 -61.48 14.46 -28.81
C PRO A 75 -60.60 14.16 -27.59
N TYR A 76 -61.28 13.77 -26.51
CA TYR A 76 -60.81 13.31 -25.20
C TYR A 76 -60.69 14.40 -24.11
N ALA A 77 -61.24 14.04 -22.94
CA ALA A 77 -61.24 14.73 -21.65
C ALA A 77 -62.36 15.75 -21.39
N TRP A 78 -63.54 15.17 -21.16
CA TRP A 78 -64.53 15.65 -20.20
C TRP A 78 -63.96 15.69 -18.79
N GLU A 79 -64.00 16.83 -18.11
CA GLU A 79 -64.77 17.02 -16.86
C GLU A 79 -64.85 18.52 -16.51
N LYS A 80 -66.03 18.93 -16.05
CA LYS A 80 -66.43 20.33 -15.85
C LYS A 80 -66.80 20.54 -14.38
N ASN A 81 -65.88 20.18 -13.49
CA ASN A 81 -65.97 20.48 -12.07
C ASN A 81 -64.87 21.48 -11.75
N LEU A 82 -65.26 22.64 -11.21
CA LEU A 82 -64.32 23.50 -10.50
C LEU A 82 -63.78 22.69 -9.33
N GLU A 83 -62.47 22.46 -9.30
CA GLU A 83 -61.84 21.78 -8.18
C GLU A 83 -61.79 22.75 -6.98
N LEU A 84 -61.85 22.21 -5.77
CA LEU A 84 -61.94 23.00 -4.53
C LEU A 84 -60.73 23.94 -4.34
N ASP A 85 -59.63 23.67 -5.00
CA ASP A 85 -58.36 24.39 -4.98
C ASP A 85 -58.19 25.39 -6.15
N ASP A 86 -59.13 25.47 -7.10
CA ASP A 86 -59.11 26.47 -8.17
C ASP A 86 -59.10 27.91 -7.62
N ALA A 87 -59.69 28.13 -6.43
CA ALA A 87 -59.67 29.40 -5.70
C ALA A 87 -58.30 29.75 -5.07
N LEU A 88 -57.37 28.78 -5.01
CA LEU A 88 -55.99 28.93 -4.55
C LEU A 88 -55.03 29.24 -5.72
N HIS A 89 -55.37 28.81 -6.93
CA HIS A 89 -54.52 28.92 -8.11
C HIS A 89 -54.89 30.08 -9.05
N ASN A 90 -56.05 30.74 -8.84
CA ASN A 90 -56.43 31.97 -9.54
C ASN A 90 -56.24 33.22 -8.65
N PRO A 91 -55.24 34.08 -8.92
CA PRO A 91 -55.09 35.33 -8.18
C PRO A 91 -56.28 36.26 -8.45
N ASP A 92 -56.94 36.74 -7.39
CA ASP A 92 -58.04 37.70 -7.48
C ASP A 92 -57.47 39.11 -7.23
N PRO A 93 -57.33 39.94 -8.27
CA PRO A 93 -56.66 41.24 -8.15
C PRO A 93 -57.40 42.22 -7.23
N VAL A 94 -58.67 41.99 -6.88
CA VAL A 94 -59.45 42.83 -5.94
C VAL A 94 -59.32 42.31 -4.50
N ARG A 95 -59.31 40.99 -4.28
CA ARG A 95 -59.09 40.38 -2.96
C ARG A 95 -57.64 40.53 -2.51
N ASP A 96 -56.70 40.27 -3.41
CA ASP A 96 -55.26 40.29 -3.12
C ASP A 96 -54.78 41.72 -2.86
N ALA A 97 -55.28 42.72 -3.62
CA ALA A 97 -55.03 44.14 -3.33
C ALA A 97 -55.65 44.64 -2.00
N ARG A 98 -56.64 43.92 -1.46
CA ARG A 98 -57.27 44.21 -0.17
C ARG A 98 -56.52 43.55 1.00
N LEU A 99 -55.83 42.43 0.75
CA LEU A 99 -54.96 41.72 1.70
C LEU A 99 -53.54 42.33 1.76
N ASP A 100 -53.03 42.88 0.66
CA ASP A 100 -51.69 43.50 0.56
C ASP A 100 -51.55 44.86 1.28
N ARG A 101 -52.62 45.38 1.89
CA ARG A 101 -52.65 46.72 2.51
C ARG A 101 -52.69 46.75 4.03
N SER A 102 -52.63 45.61 4.71
CA SER A 102 -52.57 45.57 6.18
C SER A 102 -51.28 44.93 6.67
N PHE A 103 -50.34 45.77 7.11
CA PHE A 103 -49.21 45.35 7.93
C PHE A 103 -49.71 45.14 9.37
N ASP A 104 -50.17 43.92 9.67
CA ASP A 104 -50.60 43.55 11.02
C ASP A 104 -49.44 42.92 11.80
N ILE A 105 -48.82 43.74 12.63
CA ILE A 105 -47.69 43.37 13.50
C ILE A 105 -48.08 42.30 14.55
N PHE A 106 -49.37 42.02 14.73
CA PHE A 106 -49.89 41.03 15.67
C PHE A 106 -50.56 39.84 14.99
N SER A 107 -50.28 39.59 13.71
CA SER A 107 -50.78 38.38 13.06
C SER A 107 -50.19 37.12 13.71
N ALA A 108 -51.05 36.24 14.21
CA ALA A 108 -50.63 34.98 14.83
C ALA A 108 -49.76 34.13 13.88
N ARG A 109 -50.06 34.18 12.57
CA ARG A 109 -49.29 33.50 11.52
C ARG A 109 -47.92 34.15 11.28
N GLY A 110 -47.84 35.48 11.33
CA GLY A 110 -46.57 36.21 11.24
C GLY A 110 -45.65 35.90 12.41
N TRP A 111 -46.19 35.87 13.64
CA TRP A 111 -45.44 35.47 14.83
C TRP A 111 -45.03 34.00 14.80
N ALA A 112 -45.89 33.09 14.33
CA ALA A 112 -45.51 31.68 14.17
C ALA A 112 -44.34 31.49 13.19
N ASN A 113 -44.36 32.16 12.04
CA ASN A 113 -43.26 32.12 11.08
C ASN A 113 -41.98 32.78 11.62
N ALA A 114 -42.09 33.92 12.31
CA ALA A 114 -40.96 34.61 12.91
C ALA A 114 -40.30 33.76 14.00
N ILE A 115 -41.09 33.11 14.86
CA ILE A 115 -40.59 32.21 15.91
C ILE A 115 -39.92 30.99 15.29
N ALA A 116 -40.51 30.38 14.25
CA ALA A 116 -39.89 29.27 13.54
C ALA A 116 -38.53 29.65 12.94
N LEU A 117 -38.43 30.83 12.32
CA LEU A 117 -37.17 31.36 11.80
C LEU A 117 -36.15 31.61 12.91
N ILE A 118 -36.57 32.16 14.06
CA ILE A 118 -35.67 32.39 15.20
C ILE A 118 -35.14 31.07 15.77
N ILE A 119 -35.97 30.04 15.86
CA ILE A 119 -35.55 28.70 16.31
C ILE A 119 -34.55 28.09 15.33
N LEU A 120 -34.83 28.19 14.02
CA LEU A 120 -33.98 27.62 12.98
C LEU A 120 -32.62 28.34 12.91
N LEU A 121 -32.63 29.68 13.00
CA LEU A 121 -31.41 30.49 13.06
C LEU A 121 -30.63 30.23 14.36
N GLY A 122 -31.33 30.11 15.48
CA GLY A 122 -30.75 29.75 16.78
C GLY A 122 -30.11 28.37 16.77
N GLY A 123 -30.75 27.39 16.14
CA GLY A 123 -30.20 26.04 15.95
C GLY A 123 -28.96 26.04 15.07
N LEU A 124 -28.96 26.79 13.97
CA LEU A 124 -27.78 26.93 13.10
C LEU A 124 -26.63 27.68 13.80
N LEU A 125 -26.92 28.76 14.52
CA LEU A 125 -25.91 29.46 15.31
C LEU A 125 -25.37 28.58 16.44
N ALA A 126 -26.23 27.82 17.11
CA ALA A 126 -25.81 26.87 18.14
C ALA A 126 -24.95 25.74 17.55
N LEU A 127 -25.25 25.23 16.34
CA LEU A 127 -24.50 24.16 15.70
C LEU A 127 -23.15 24.64 15.13
N PHE A 128 -23.12 25.80 14.47
CA PHE A 128 -21.93 26.25 13.74
C PHE A 128 -21.06 27.26 14.49
N ALA A 129 -21.61 28.00 15.46
CA ALA A 129 -20.85 28.95 16.28
C ALA A 129 -20.83 28.56 17.76
N GLY A 130 -21.97 28.15 18.31
CA GLY A 130 -22.10 27.73 19.70
C GLY A 130 -21.33 26.46 20.02
N TYR A 131 -21.48 25.41 19.21
CA TYR A 131 -20.86 24.12 19.46
C TYR A 131 -19.33 24.19 19.42
N PRO A 132 -18.68 24.86 18.45
CA PRO A 132 -17.22 25.05 18.50
C PRO A 132 -16.74 25.84 19.72
N ILE A 133 -17.46 26.91 20.11
CA ILE A 133 -17.08 27.74 21.27
C ILE A 133 -17.27 26.97 22.58
N ILE A 134 -18.42 26.31 22.76
CA ILE A 134 -18.71 25.48 23.93
C ILE A 134 -17.72 24.32 24.00
N SER A 135 -17.45 23.65 22.88
CA SER A 135 -16.44 22.59 22.80
C SER A 135 -15.06 23.10 23.22
N HIS A 136 -14.64 24.27 22.73
CA HIS A 136 -13.36 24.87 23.07
C HIS A 136 -13.24 25.32 24.53
N LEU A 137 -14.34 25.82 25.12
CA LEU A 137 -14.35 26.28 26.51
C LEU A 137 -14.58 25.14 27.52
N ALA A 138 -15.33 24.10 27.15
CA ALA A 138 -15.58 22.93 27.99
C ALA A 138 -14.44 21.91 27.95
N HIS A 139 -13.63 21.92 26.89
CA HIS A 139 -12.42 21.10 26.76
C HIS A 139 -11.17 21.99 26.69
N PRO A 140 -10.73 22.59 27.81
CA PRO A 140 -9.48 23.33 27.82
C PRO A 140 -8.36 22.42 27.33
N SER A 141 -7.60 22.87 26.34
CA SER A 141 -6.47 22.12 25.80
C SER A 141 -5.54 21.72 26.96
N PRO A 142 -5.11 20.45 27.04
CA PRO A 142 -4.14 20.03 28.05
C PRO A 142 -2.91 20.94 27.96
N ARG A 143 -2.45 21.46 29.11
CA ARG A 143 -1.15 22.14 29.22
C ARG A 143 -0.02 21.12 29.13
N ILE A 144 0.04 20.32 28.07
CA ILE A 144 1.13 19.40 27.82
C ILE A 144 1.42 19.45 26.33
N LYS A 145 2.41 20.29 25.95
CA LYS A 145 3.15 20.10 24.70
C LYS A 145 4.16 18.97 24.94
N GLY A 146 3.65 17.75 24.98
CA GLY A 146 4.45 16.53 25.03
C GLY A 146 4.19 15.76 23.74
N PHE A 147 5.25 15.25 23.12
CA PHE A 147 5.11 14.18 22.15
C PHE A 147 4.54 12.95 22.91
N ASN A 148 3.50 12.34 22.34
CA ASN A 148 2.69 11.21 22.82
C ASN A 148 1.53 11.55 23.79
N LEU A 149 0.35 11.05 23.40
CA LEU A 149 -0.89 11.00 24.18
C LEU A 149 -0.72 9.94 25.28
N GLY A 150 -0.80 10.31 26.56
CA GLY A 150 -0.94 9.30 27.62
C GLY A 150 -0.33 9.59 28.99
N GLY A 151 -0.47 10.79 29.55
CA GLY A 151 0.09 11.10 30.90
C GLY A 151 -0.13 9.99 31.94
N ILE A 152 0.96 9.51 32.55
CA ILE A 152 1.00 8.26 33.31
C ILE A 152 0.82 8.45 34.84
N ASN A 153 0.16 7.50 35.54
CA ASN A 153 -0.18 7.62 36.97
C ASN A 153 0.89 6.97 37.90
N ALA A 154 0.74 7.16 39.21
CA ALA A 154 1.77 6.93 40.25
C ALA A 154 2.25 5.48 40.48
N SER A 155 1.81 4.49 39.70
CA SER A 155 2.34 3.11 39.73
C SER A 155 3.40 2.83 38.66
N GLY A 156 3.74 3.78 37.79
CA GLY A 156 4.65 3.53 36.66
C GLY A 156 4.05 2.58 35.61
N GLN A 157 2.75 2.30 35.72
CA GLN A 157 1.99 1.78 34.59
C GLN A 157 1.80 2.96 33.63
N VAL A 158 2.14 2.75 32.35
CA VAL A 158 1.44 3.48 31.28
C VAL A 158 -0.04 3.29 31.63
N PRO A 159 -0.86 4.35 31.80
CA PRO A 159 -2.28 4.16 31.88
C PRO A 159 -2.56 3.35 30.64
N GLU A 160 -3.21 2.21 30.82
CA GLU A 160 -4.21 1.85 29.85
C GLU A 160 -5.07 3.11 29.71
N LEU A 161 -4.70 3.96 28.75
CA LEU A 161 -5.57 4.98 28.24
C LEU A 161 -6.76 4.16 27.85
N ILE A 162 -7.85 4.30 28.61
CA ILE A 162 -9.05 3.50 28.41
C ILE A 162 -9.34 3.57 26.90
N ASN A 163 -9.23 2.43 26.21
CA ASN A 163 -9.35 2.24 24.76
C ASN A 163 -8.10 2.46 23.86
N PHE A 164 -6.86 2.45 24.36
CA PHE A 164 -5.66 2.35 23.50
C PHE A 164 -4.96 0.98 23.68
N PRO A 165 -4.68 0.25 22.58
CA PRO A 165 -4.02 -1.05 22.64
C PRO A 165 -2.53 -0.93 23.02
N SER A 166 -2.03 -1.89 23.80
CA SER A 166 -0.61 -2.05 24.13
C SER A 166 0.19 -2.62 22.95
N LEU A 167 1.53 -2.56 23.03
CA LEU A 167 2.39 -3.17 21.99
C LEU A 167 2.25 -4.70 21.96
N ILE A 168 2.17 -5.33 23.12
CA ILE A 168 1.83 -6.75 23.25
C ILE A 168 0.33 -6.80 23.53
N ASP A 169 -0.43 -7.44 22.66
CA ASP A 169 -1.86 -7.67 22.85
C ASP A 169 -2.09 -8.46 24.16
N PRO A 170 -2.98 -8.00 25.06
CA PRO A 170 -3.29 -8.70 26.31
C PRO A 170 -3.84 -10.11 26.11
N ASP A 171 -4.40 -10.44 24.94
CA ASP A 171 -4.88 -11.78 24.61
C ASP A 171 -3.75 -12.70 24.10
N THR A 172 -2.53 -12.20 23.90
CA THR A 172 -1.41 -13.03 23.47
C THR A 172 -1.06 -14.06 24.57
N PRO A 173 -1.01 -15.36 24.24
CA PRO A 173 -0.71 -16.39 25.22
C PRO A 173 0.73 -16.28 25.74
N GLU A 174 0.93 -16.53 27.04
CA GLU A 174 2.27 -16.47 27.68
C GLU A 174 3.31 -17.36 26.98
N SER A 175 2.88 -18.47 26.37
CA SER A 175 3.76 -19.36 25.61
C SER A 175 4.39 -18.69 24.39
N ALA A 176 3.77 -17.64 23.86
CA ALA A 176 4.24 -16.87 22.72
C ALA A 176 5.11 -15.66 23.13
N TYR A 177 5.48 -15.51 24.40
CA TYR A 177 6.28 -14.36 24.84
C TYR A 177 7.76 -14.49 24.49
N SER A 178 8.19 -15.67 24.06
CA SER A 178 9.55 -15.88 23.59
C SER A 178 9.64 -16.91 22.50
N TYR A 179 10.57 -16.69 21.60
CA TYR A 179 10.92 -17.58 20.50
C TYR A 179 12.43 -17.90 20.58
N THR A 180 12.84 -19.06 20.07
CA THR A 180 14.27 -19.39 19.94
C THR A 180 14.58 -19.49 18.46
N GLY A 181 15.43 -18.59 17.97
CA GLY A 181 15.81 -18.51 16.57
C GLY A 181 16.69 -19.67 16.13
N THR A 182 16.93 -19.71 14.83
CA THR A 182 17.82 -20.71 14.20
C THR A 182 19.27 -20.54 14.58
N ASP A 183 19.64 -19.33 14.96
CA ASP A 183 20.93 -18.96 15.54
C ASP A 183 21.10 -19.46 17.00
N GLY A 184 20.06 -20.06 17.58
CA GLY A 184 20.02 -20.52 18.97
C GLY A 184 19.84 -19.39 19.98
N GLN A 185 19.60 -18.15 19.53
CA GLN A 185 19.36 -17.01 20.40
C GLN A 185 17.90 -16.98 20.84
N LYS A 186 17.69 -16.42 22.03
CA LYS A 186 16.35 -16.17 22.55
C LYS A 186 15.86 -14.80 22.07
N TYR A 187 14.72 -14.82 21.42
CA TYR A 187 13.97 -13.64 20.99
C TYR A 187 12.82 -13.44 21.96
N ASP A 188 12.60 -12.19 22.36
CA ASP A 188 11.47 -11.84 23.22
C ASP A 188 10.41 -11.16 22.34
N LEU A 189 9.14 -11.49 22.59
CA LEU A 189 8.02 -10.81 21.96
C LEU A 189 8.06 -9.32 22.30
N VAL A 190 7.90 -8.47 21.29
CA VAL A 190 7.86 -7.01 21.48
C VAL A 190 6.63 -6.36 20.86
N PHE A 191 5.99 -7.04 19.93
CA PHE A 191 4.70 -6.63 19.41
C PHE A 191 3.85 -7.84 19.09
N SER A 192 2.55 -7.73 19.36
CA SER A 192 1.56 -8.68 18.89
C SER A 192 0.21 -8.01 18.68
N ASP A 193 -0.55 -8.56 17.75
CA ASP A 193 -1.97 -8.24 17.56
C ASP A 193 -2.70 -9.56 17.30
N GLU A 194 -3.60 -9.94 18.20
CA GLU A 194 -4.41 -11.16 18.10
C GLU A 194 -5.79 -10.85 17.49
N PHE A 195 -6.05 -9.59 17.13
CA PHE A 195 -7.26 -9.15 16.43
C PHE A 195 -8.59 -9.56 17.08
N ASN A 196 -8.59 -9.79 18.41
CA ASN A 196 -9.74 -10.27 19.16
C ASN A 196 -10.83 -9.23 19.42
N VAL A 197 -10.48 -7.94 19.36
CA VAL A 197 -11.45 -6.84 19.47
C VAL A 197 -12.28 -6.76 18.20
N GLU A 198 -13.55 -7.11 18.27
CA GLU A 198 -14.50 -7.14 17.16
C GLU A 198 -14.76 -5.74 16.54
N GLY A 199 -14.87 -5.69 15.22
CA GLY A 199 -15.35 -4.51 14.49
C GLY A 199 -14.37 -3.34 14.44
N ARG A 200 -13.06 -3.58 14.59
CA ARG A 200 -12.04 -2.56 14.37
C ARG A 200 -12.13 -2.05 12.94
N THR A 201 -11.93 -0.75 12.79
CA THR A 201 -11.77 -0.08 11.51
C THR A 201 -10.31 0.34 11.37
N PHE A 202 -9.86 0.43 10.12
CA PHE A 202 -8.48 0.74 9.80
C PHE A 202 -8.38 1.94 8.86
N TYR A 203 -9.37 2.85 8.88
CA TYR A 203 -9.24 4.11 8.16
C TYR A 203 -8.06 4.93 8.70
N PRO A 204 -7.54 5.90 7.93
CA PRO A 204 -6.45 6.75 8.38
C PRO A 204 -6.72 7.38 9.76
N GLY A 205 -5.91 6.97 10.74
CA GLY A 205 -5.98 7.46 12.12
C GLY A 205 -6.86 6.67 13.10
N ASP A 206 -7.60 5.65 12.65
CA ASP A 206 -8.49 4.85 13.51
C ASP A 206 -7.74 3.86 14.40
N ASP A 207 -6.65 3.28 13.87
CA ASP A 207 -5.85 2.29 14.57
C ASP A 207 -4.40 2.80 14.77
N PRO A 208 -3.80 2.59 15.96
CA PRO A 208 -2.45 3.11 16.26
C PRO A 208 -1.33 2.35 15.54
N TYR A 209 -1.54 1.09 15.17
CA TYR A 209 -0.51 0.23 14.58
C TYR A 209 -0.71 -0.01 13.09
N TRP A 210 -1.97 0.01 12.66
CA TRP A 210 -2.34 -0.30 11.29
C TRP A 210 -3.11 0.83 10.60
N GLU A 211 -3.04 0.87 9.27
CA GLU A 211 -3.86 1.75 8.43
C GLU A 211 -4.07 1.08 7.07
N ALA A 212 -5.33 0.94 6.69
CA ALA A 212 -5.74 0.47 5.39
C ALA A 212 -5.64 1.61 4.36
N VAL A 213 -5.11 1.29 3.19
CA VAL A 213 -4.93 2.26 2.11
C VAL A 213 -6.20 2.41 1.27
N ASP A 214 -6.35 3.59 0.68
CA ASP A 214 -7.40 3.94 -0.28
C ASP A 214 -6.73 4.30 -1.62
N LEU A 215 -6.42 3.29 -2.44
CA LEU A 215 -5.64 3.46 -3.68
C LEU A 215 -5.81 2.30 -4.67
N HIS A 216 -5.47 2.57 -5.94
CA HIS A 216 -5.17 1.54 -6.93
C HIS A 216 -3.68 1.17 -6.89
N TYR A 217 -3.37 -0.10 -6.63
CA TYR A 217 -2.00 -0.60 -6.63
C TYR A 217 -1.53 -0.96 -8.04
N TRP A 218 -1.30 0.07 -8.83
CA TRP A 218 -0.85 -0.04 -10.21
C TRP A 218 0.50 -0.76 -10.45
N PRO A 219 1.49 -0.84 -9.51
CA PRO A 219 2.81 -1.41 -9.84
C PRO A 219 2.78 -2.84 -10.38
N THR A 220 1.87 -3.65 -9.87
CA THR A 220 1.65 -5.05 -10.28
C THR A 220 0.44 -5.21 -11.19
N GLY A 221 -0.24 -4.11 -11.56
CA GLY A 221 -1.41 -4.15 -12.42
C GLY A 221 -2.63 -4.77 -11.74
N ASP A 222 -2.81 -4.50 -10.45
CA ASP A 222 -3.91 -5.01 -9.63
C ASP A 222 -5.26 -4.63 -10.25
N LEU A 223 -6.23 -5.53 -10.17
CA LEU A 223 -7.53 -5.37 -10.82
C LEU A 223 -8.59 -4.78 -9.89
N GLU A 224 -8.25 -4.62 -8.62
CA GLU A 224 -9.07 -4.08 -7.55
C GLU A 224 -8.63 -2.68 -7.12
N TRP A 225 -9.58 -1.93 -6.58
CA TRP A 225 -9.28 -0.79 -5.74
C TRP A 225 -9.11 -1.28 -4.30
N TYR A 226 -8.00 -0.92 -3.64
CA TYR A 226 -7.84 -1.14 -2.21
C TYR A 226 -8.63 -0.07 -1.46
N ASP A 227 -9.66 -0.50 -0.73
CA ASP A 227 -10.62 0.33 -0.02
C ASP A 227 -10.61 -0.02 1.48
N PRO A 228 -10.42 0.94 2.41
CA PRO A 228 -10.41 0.68 3.84
C PRO A 228 -11.68 0.02 4.38
N GLY A 229 -12.83 0.19 3.71
CA GLY A 229 -14.11 -0.42 4.08
C GLY A 229 -14.16 -1.94 3.91
N THR A 230 -13.15 -2.55 3.31
CA THR A 230 -13.04 -4.01 3.11
C THR A 230 -12.17 -4.72 4.15
N VAL A 231 -11.62 -3.96 5.10
CA VAL A 231 -10.74 -4.48 6.16
C VAL A 231 -11.38 -4.24 7.52
N THR A 232 -11.56 -5.29 8.31
CA THR A 232 -12.10 -5.20 9.66
C THR A 232 -11.65 -6.39 10.52
N THR A 233 -11.92 -6.36 11.82
CA THR A 233 -11.78 -7.55 12.67
C THR A 233 -13.13 -8.20 12.91
N LYS A 234 -13.19 -9.52 12.79
CA LYS A 234 -14.43 -10.28 12.96
C LYS A 234 -14.19 -11.72 13.40
N ASN A 235 -14.79 -12.12 14.51
CA ASN A 235 -14.63 -13.44 15.13
C ASN A 235 -13.17 -13.77 15.49
N GLY A 236 -12.48 -12.84 16.15
CA GLY A 236 -11.14 -13.10 16.68
C GLY A 236 -10.01 -13.08 15.65
N LYS A 237 -10.14 -12.27 14.59
CA LYS A 237 -9.21 -12.25 13.45
C LYS A 237 -9.38 -10.99 12.64
N LEU A 238 -8.31 -10.59 11.96
CA LEU A 238 -8.36 -9.61 10.88
C LEU A 238 -8.92 -10.28 9.61
N VAL A 239 -9.82 -9.58 8.94
CA VAL A 239 -10.50 -10.03 7.73
C VAL A 239 -10.28 -9.00 6.64
N ILE A 240 -9.69 -9.45 5.52
CA ILE A 240 -9.53 -8.66 4.30
C ILE A 240 -10.44 -9.29 3.24
N THR A 241 -11.44 -8.54 2.78
CA THR A 241 -12.47 -9.05 1.87
C THR A 241 -12.30 -8.52 0.46
N LEU A 242 -12.08 -9.41 -0.50
CA LEU A 242 -12.11 -9.09 -1.92
C LEU A 242 -13.48 -9.40 -2.52
N SER A 243 -14.09 -8.44 -3.19
CA SER A 243 -15.42 -8.56 -3.81
C SER A 243 -15.44 -8.08 -5.25
N GLU A 244 -16.29 -8.69 -6.08
CA GLU A 244 -16.65 -8.22 -7.42
C GLU A 244 -17.66 -7.07 -7.31
N VAL A 245 -17.15 -5.89 -6.95
CA VAL A 245 -17.92 -4.65 -6.83
C VAL A 245 -17.15 -3.58 -7.60
N GLU A 246 -17.86 -2.87 -8.48
CA GLU A 246 -17.27 -1.77 -9.24
C GLU A 246 -16.85 -0.64 -8.28
N ASN A 247 -15.58 -0.25 -8.33
CA ASN A 247 -15.00 0.79 -7.49
C ASN A 247 -13.95 1.58 -8.31
N HIS A 248 -14.08 2.91 -8.39
CA HIS A 248 -13.16 3.80 -9.12
C HIS A 248 -12.83 3.37 -10.58
N ASN A 249 -13.80 2.81 -11.32
CA ASN A 249 -13.66 2.24 -12.68
C ASN A 249 -12.85 0.92 -12.77
N LEU A 250 -12.65 0.24 -11.64
CA LEU A 250 -12.18 -1.13 -11.55
C LEU A 250 -13.36 -2.04 -11.19
N ASN A 251 -13.28 -3.33 -11.54
CA ASN A 251 -14.40 -4.27 -11.35
C ASN A 251 -14.40 -4.94 -9.96
N PHE A 252 -13.35 -4.71 -9.18
CA PHE A 252 -13.15 -5.35 -7.89
C PHE A 252 -12.79 -4.30 -6.84
N GLN A 253 -13.09 -4.63 -5.59
CA GLN A 253 -12.60 -3.94 -4.40
C GLN A 253 -11.96 -4.96 -3.46
N SER A 254 -10.92 -4.56 -2.76
CA SER A 254 -10.27 -5.37 -1.72
C SER A 254 -9.58 -4.48 -0.68
N GLY A 255 -8.77 -5.07 0.19
CA GLY A 255 -8.06 -4.35 1.23
C GLY A 255 -6.55 -4.61 1.22
N MET A 256 -5.80 -3.55 1.52
CA MET A 256 -4.38 -3.60 1.85
C MET A 256 -4.17 -2.76 3.11
N ILE A 257 -3.55 -3.35 4.12
CA ILE A 257 -3.29 -2.73 5.41
C ILE A 257 -1.79 -2.65 5.67
N GLN A 258 -1.33 -1.52 6.18
CA GLN A 258 0.09 -1.20 6.34
C GLN A 258 0.35 -0.72 7.77
N SER A 259 1.49 -1.10 8.33
CA SER A 259 2.03 -0.50 9.57
C SER A 259 3.01 0.65 9.31
N TRP A 260 3.01 1.17 8.07
CA TRP A 260 3.92 2.22 7.61
C TRP A 260 3.92 3.43 8.54
N ASN A 261 5.11 3.81 9.01
CA ASN A 261 5.32 4.91 9.95
C ASN A 261 4.53 4.81 11.28
N LYS A 262 4.06 3.61 11.63
CA LYS A 262 3.40 3.30 12.91
C LYS A 262 4.19 2.27 13.70
N LEU A 263 4.59 1.18 13.05
CA LEU A 263 5.41 0.11 13.60
C LEU A 263 6.47 -0.31 12.58
N CYS A 264 7.73 -0.41 13.02
CA CYS A 264 8.84 -0.83 12.18
C CYS A 264 9.79 -1.75 12.95
N ILE A 265 10.41 -2.66 12.22
CA ILE A 265 11.25 -3.74 12.74
C ILE A 265 12.52 -3.78 11.89
N THR A 266 13.70 -3.92 12.49
CA THR A 266 14.98 -3.90 11.76
C THR A 266 15.64 -5.26 11.69
N THR A 267 15.39 -6.13 12.66
CA THR A 267 15.85 -7.53 12.71
C THR A 267 15.01 -8.24 13.75
N GLY A 268 14.73 -9.51 13.53
CA GLY A 268 13.86 -10.27 14.43
C GLY A 268 13.25 -11.47 13.74
N TYR A 269 12.21 -11.99 14.37
CA TYR A 269 11.32 -13.00 13.84
C TYR A 269 9.91 -12.42 13.82
N ILE A 270 9.26 -12.42 12.66
CA ILE A 270 7.85 -12.10 12.50
C ILE A 270 7.12 -13.40 12.17
N GLU A 271 6.00 -13.65 12.83
CA GLU A 271 5.10 -14.76 12.56
C GLU A 271 3.69 -14.24 12.32
N VAL A 272 3.05 -14.72 11.26
CA VAL A 272 1.67 -14.37 10.89
C VAL A 272 0.89 -15.67 10.66
N SER A 273 -0.22 -15.84 11.38
CA SER A 273 -1.09 -17.02 11.24
C SER A 273 -2.22 -16.73 10.26
N ILE A 274 -2.20 -17.40 9.11
CA ILE A 274 -3.03 -17.03 7.95
C ILE A 274 -3.89 -18.21 7.49
N SER A 275 -5.16 -17.93 7.22
CA SER A 275 -5.99 -18.75 6.33
C SER A 275 -6.15 -18.02 5.00
N LEU A 276 -5.81 -18.72 3.92
CA LEU A 276 -5.88 -18.22 2.55
C LEU A 276 -7.33 -18.12 2.05
N PRO A 277 -7.62 -17.22 1.11
CA PRO A 277 -8.93 -17.06 0.50
C PRO A 277 -9.33 -18.27 -0.36
N GLY A 278 -10.62 -18.57 -0.39
CA GLY A 278 -11.18 -19.51 -1.35
C GLY A 278 -10.74 -20.96 -1.11
N ALA A 279 -10.25 -21.61 -2.16
CA ALA A 279 -9.81 -23.01 -2.17
C ALA A 279 -8.57 -23.18 -3.05
N PRO A 280 -7.76 -24.24 -2.86
CA PRO A 280 -6.57 -24.49 -3.68
C PRO A 280 -6.88 -24.79 -5.15
N THR A 281 -8.15 -24.89 -5.55
CA THR A 281 -8.59 -25.04 -6.94
C THR A 281 -8.97 -23.70 -7.60
N GLN A 282 -8.89 -22.58 -6.87
CA GLN A 282 -9.27 -21.25 -7.33
C GLN A 282 -8.02 -20.44 -7.63
N VAL A 283 -7.67 -20.40 -8.92
CA VAL A 283 -6.46 -19.75 -9.42
C VAL A 283 -6.72 -18.25 -9.61
N GLY A 284 -5.85 -17.40 -9.07
CA GLY A 284 -5.85 -15.96 -9.38
C GLY A 284 -5.91 -15.03 -8.19
N PHE A 285 -6.26 -15.51 -6.99
CA PHE A 285 -6.10 -14.70 -5.78
C PHE A 285 -4.61 -14.53 -5.46
N TRP A 286 -4.25 -13.33 -5.03
CA TRP A 286 -2.91 -12.96 -4.57
C TRP A 286 -2.99 -12.44 -3.12
N PRO A 287 -3.12 -13.35 -2.13
CA PRO A 287 -2.95 -13.01 -0.72
C PRO A 287 -1.45 -12.83 -0.40
N GLY A 288 -1.11 -11.71 0.23
CA GLY A 288 0.26 -11.35 0.58
C GLY A 288 0.38 -10.96 2.05
N ALA A 289 1.47 -11.41 2.67
CA ALA A 289 2.00 -10.87 3.92
C ALA A 289 3.50 -10.63 3.75
N TRP A 290 3.92 -9.38 3.86
CA TRP A 290 5.25 -8.96 3.40
C TRP A 290 5.72 -7.72 4.14
N THR A 291 6.99 -7.37 3.94
CA THR A 291 7.63 -6.26 4.61
C THR A 291 8.37 -5.38 3.62
N MET A 292 8.40 -4.07 3.88
CA MET A 292 9.07 -3.10 3.02
C MET A 292 9.81 -2.05 3.86
N GLY A 293 10.95 -1.54 3.37
CA GLY A 293 11.71 -0.48 4.05
C GLY A 293 10.89 0.81 4.28
N ASN A 294 10.94 1.35 5.49
CA ASN A 294 10.06 2.44 5.94
C ASN A 294 10.32 3.81 5.28
N LEU A 295 11.43 3.95 4.53
CA LEU A 295 11.70 5.15 3.72
C LEU A 295 10.79 5.28 2.49
N GLY A 296 10.13 4.19 2.08
CA GLY A 296 9.14 4.16 1.03
C GLY A 296 7.80 3.69 1.57
N ARG A 297 6.73 3.94 0.81
CA ARG A 297 5.38 3.47 1.12
C ARG A 297 4.82 2.72 -0.09
N ALA A 298 4.37 1.48 0.13
CA ALA A 298 3.78 0.65 -0.90
C ALA A 298 2.55 1.34 -1.48
N GLY A 299 2.49 1.42 -2.83
CA GLY A 299 1.46 2.16 -3.57
C GLY A 299 1.83 3.62 -3.89
N TYR A 300 2.91 4.15 -3.30
CA TYR A 300 3.35 5.54 -3.48
C TYR A 300 4.64 5.64 -4.28
N GLY A 301 4.51 5.60 -5.61
CA GLY A 301 5.63 5.55 -6.57
C GLY A 301 6.73 6.61 -6.36
N ALA A 302 6.37 7.85 -5.98
CA ALA A 302 7.35 8.90 -5.72
C ALA A 302 8.30 8.57 -4.55
N THR A 303 7.83 7.78 -3.58
CA THR A 303 8.65 7.37 -2.44
C THR A 303 9.55 6.18 -2.76
N THR A 304 9.11 5.33 -3.70
CA THR A 304 9.81 4.09 -4.10
C THR A 304 10.75 4.28 -5.29
N GLU A 305 10.57 5.31 -6.12
CA GLU A 305 11.44 5.62 -7.25
C GLU A 305 12.92 5.77 -6.83
N GLY A 306 13.78 4.91 -7.40
CA GLY A 306 15.21 4.85 -7.08
C GLY A 306 15.52 4.38 -5.64
N MET A 307 14.52 3.87 -4.91
CA MET A 307 14.66 3.37 -3.55
C MET A 307 14.32 1.89 -3.45
N TRP A 308 13.21 1.48 -4.05
CA TRP A 308 12.83 0.09 -4.17
C TRP A 308 13.45 -0.53 -5.43
N PRO A 309 13.94 -1.78 -5.38
CA PRO A 309 14.14 -2.63 -4.21
C PRO A 309 15.59 -2.58 -3.71
N TYR A 310 16.21 -1.39 -3.66
CA TYR A 310 17.63 -1.28 -3.31
C TYR A 310 17.91 -1.75 -1.88
N SER A 311 18.91 -2.62 -1.75
CA SER A 311 19.54 -2.98 -0.48
C SER A 311 21.05 -2.93 -0.67
N TYR A 312 21.56 -1.71 -0.77
CA TYR A 312 22.91 -1.45 -1.26
C TYR A 312 23.55 -0.27 -0.55
N ASP A 313 24.75 -0.50 -0.03
CA ASP A 313 25.54 0.49 0.70
C ASP A 313 26.99 0.43 0.20
N ARG A 314 27.85 1.33 0.73
CA ARG A 314 29.30 1.31 0.62
C ARG A 314 29.88 -0.06 0.98
N SER A 315 30.19 -0.86 -0.03
CA SER A 315 31.04 -2.04 0.11
C SER A 315 32.29 -1.87 -0.75
N ALA A 316 33.45 -2.27 -0.20
CA ALA A 316 34.67 -2.31 -0.98
C ALA A 316 34.66 -3.62 -1.79
N ASN A 317 34.49 -3.55 -3.11
CA ASN A 317 34.77 -4.72 -3.96
C ASN A 317 36.29 -4.98 -3.95
N PRO A 318 36.77 -6.14 -3.45
CA PRO A 318 38.21 -6.44 -3.42
C PRO A 318 38.83 -6.59 -4.82
N LEU A 319 38.01 -6.84 -5.85
CA LEU A 319 38.43 -7.17 -7.21
C LEU A 319 38.34 -5.99 -8.20
N HIS A 320 37.62 -4.91 -7.88
CA HIS A 320 37.47 -3.77 -8.77
C HIS A 320 38.48 -2.65 -8.46
N SER A 321 39.75 -2.95 -8.76
CA SER A 321 40.86 -2.00 -8.76
C SER A 321 41.10 -1.38 -10.16
N LEU A 322 40.09 -1.35 -11.03
CA LEU A 322 40.18 -0.64 -12.31
C LEU A 322 39.63 0.77 -12.12
N THR A 323 40.53 1.67 -11.74
CA THR A 323 40.30 3.07 -11.38
C THR A 323 39.64 3.25 -10.02
N ILE A 324 40.41 2.90 -8.97
CA ILE A 324 40.22 3.42 -7.62
C ILE A 324 40.26 4.95 -7.70
N SER A 325 39.09 5.60 -7.81
CA SER A 325 38.92 6.92 -7.17
C SER A 325 39.41 6.75 -5.74
N ARG A 326 40.24 7.70 -5.26
CA ARG A 326 41.14 7.64 -4.08
C ARG A 326 40.49 7.28 -2.73
N THR A 327 39.29 6.72 -2.72
CA THR A 327 38.43 6.68 -1.57
C THR A 327 37.63 5.39 -1.39
N GLY A 328 37.74 4.35 -2.24
CA GLY A 328 37.22 3.00 -1.92
C GLY A 328 35.74 2.94 -1.50
N TYR A 329 34.83 3.37 -2.37
CA TYR A 329 33.37 3.33 -2.15
C TYR A 329 32.71 2.42 -3.21
N SER A 330 31.60 1.72 -2.91
CA SER A 330 30.71 1.07 -3.91
C SER A 330 29.90 2.11 -4.68
N CYS A 331 30.61 3.01 -5.34
CA CYS A 331 30.07 3.86 -6.39
C CYS A 331 30.27 3.16 -7.72
N ASP A 332 29.78 1.93 -7.81
CA ASP A 332 29.83 1.12 -9.01
C ASP A 332 28.52 1.24 -9.80
N LEU A 333 28.45 0.50 -10.90
CA LEU A 333 27.33 0.54 -11.83
C LEU A 333 26.01 0.21 -11.15
N GLY A 334 26.02 -0.51 -10.03
CA GLY A 334 24.81 -0.83 -9.28
C GLY A 334 24.02 0.40 -8.81
N THR A 335 24.70 1.53 -8.60
CA THR A 335 24.07 2.78 -8.16
C THR A 335 23.57 3.65 -9.31
N PHE A 336 23.96 3.35 -10.56
CA PHE A 336 23.71 4.20 -11.71
C PHE A 336 22.38 3.85 -12.40
N PRO A 337 21.78 4.81 -13.14
CA PRO A 337 20.63 4.52 -13.98
C PRO A 337 20.86 3.29 -14.86
N ASN A 338 19.86 2.41 -14.94
CA ASN A 338 19.86 1.18 -15.72
C ASN A 338 21.02 0.19 -15.47
N GLN A 339 21.84 0.42 -14.44
CA GLN A 339 23.14 -0.24 -14.26
C GLN A 339 24.09 -0.08 -15.48
N THR A 340 23.99 1.05 -16.17
CA THR A 340 24.86 1.42 -17.30
C THR A 340 25.93 2.42 -16.85
N ASN A 341 26.98 2.55 -17.67
CA ASN A 341 27.97 3.60 -17.45
C ASN A 341 27.43 4.98 -17.89
N HIS A 342 28.20 6.04 -17.64
CA HIS A 342 27.80 7.41 -17.96
C HIS A 342 27.54 7.68 -19.46
N ASP A 343 28.09 6.85 -20.36
CA ASP A 343 27.85 6.94 -21.79
C ASP A 343 26.64 6.07 -22.23
N ASP A 344 25.78 5.69 -21.28
CA ASP A 344 24.63 4.79 -21.42
C ASP A 344 24.99 3.40 -21.97
N ALA A 345 26.25 3.00 -21.92
CA ALA A 345 26.67 1.68 -22.36
C ALA A 345 26.52 0.65 -21.22
N PRO A 346 25.99 -0.55 -21.50
CA PRO A 346 25.96 -1.64 -20.52
C PRO A 346 27.39 -2.03 -20.14
N PRO A 347 27.59 -2.73 -19.00
CA PRO A 347 28.88 -3.34 -18.71
C PRO A 347 29.30 -4.20 -19.90
N SER A 348 30.56 -4.08 -20.35
CA SER A 348 31.05 -4.73 -21.59
C SER A 348 30.90 -6.27 -21.60
N THR A 349 30.60 -6.83 -20.44
CA THR A 349 30.44 -8.24 -20.11
C THR A 349 28.99 -8.72 -20.17
N VAL A 350 28.02 -7.84 -20.42
CA VAL A 350 26.59 -8.17 -20.53
C VAL A 350 26.02 -7.70 -21.86
N ALA A 351 25.22 -8.55 -22.50
CA ALA A 351 24.70 -8.31 -23.85
C ALA A 351 23.38 -7.50 -23.87
N ASP A 352 22.61 -7.54 -22.77
CA ASP A 352 21.26 -6.99 -22.68
C ASP A 352 21.15 -5.97 -21.53
N GLU A 353 20.10 -5.14 -21.57
CA GLU A 353 19.76 -4.20 -20.50
C GLU A 353 19.47 -4.96 -19.19
N LEU A 354 20.18 -4.59 -18.13
CA LEU A 354 20.07 -5.25 -16.83
C LEU A 354 18.87 -4.74 -16.04
N SER A 355 18.74 -3.42 -15.95
CA SER A 355 17.78 -2.73 -15.09
C SER A 355 17.15 -1.54 -15.80
N PHE A 356 15.93 -1.19 -15.40
CA PHE A 356 15.22 0.03 -15.79
C PHE A 356 15.07 1.00 -14.59
N LEU A 357 15.76 0.71 -13.49
CA LEU A 357 15.76 1.59 -12.32
C LEU A 357 16.53 2.88 -12.63
N PRO A 358 16.09 4.04 -12.10
CA PRO A 358 16.73 5.33 -12.34
C PRO A 358 18.08 5.49 -11.60
N GLY A 359 18.63 4.41 -11.02
CA GLY A 359 19.75 4.43 -10.10
C GLY A 359 19.28 4.55 -8.65
N GLN A 360 20.22 4.31 -7.72
CA GLN A 360 19.92 4.39 -6.30
C GLN A 360 19.87 5.87 -5.86
N ARG A 361 18.65 6.35 -5.58
CA ARG A 361 18.37 7.75 -5.21
C ARG A 361 19.16 8.18 -3.98
N LEU A 362 19.26 7.32 -2.98
CA LEU A 362 19.99 7.56 -1.73
C LEU A 362 21.21 6.66 -1.61
N SER A 363 22.12 6.75 -2.59
CA SER A 363 23.35 5.95 -2.59
C SER A 363 24.38 6.48 -1.58
N ALA A 364 25.32 5.61 -1.18
CA ALA A 364 26.50 5.98 -0.38
C ALA A 364 27.48 6.93 -1.10
N CYS A 365 27.16 7.30 -2.34
CA CYS A 365 27.96 8.14 -3.23
C CYS A 365 27.34 9.53 -3.41
N THR A 366 26.29 9.81 -2.65
CA THR A 366 25.59 11.08 -2.66
C THR A 366 26.56 12.22 -2.30
N CYS A 367 26.56 13.26 -3.13
CA CYS A 367 27.45 14.41 -2.95
C CYS A 367 27.17 15.11 -1.61
N PRO A 368 28.20 15.59 -0.89
CA PRO A 368 28.00 16.38 0.33
C PRO A 368 27.10 17.60 0.07
N GLY A 369 26.09 17.81 0.92
CA GLY A 369 25.14 18.91 0.80
C GLY A 369 23.90 18.63 -0.05
N SER A 370 23.83 17.47 -0.71
CA SER A 370 22.60 16.97 -1.34
C SER A 370 21.63 16.40 -0.29
N ASP A 371 20.36 16.23 -0.70
CA ASP A 371 19.32 15.62 0.14
C ASP A 371 19.62 14.14 0.42
N HIS A 372 19.64 13.76 1.70
CA HIS A 372 19.94 12.39 2.13
C HIS A 372 19.50 12.14 3.59
N PRO A 373 18.56 11.21 3.86
CA PRO A 373 18.10 10.89 5.20
C PRO A 373 19.06 9.89 5.84
N GLY A 374 19.90 10.32 6.77
CA GLY A 374 20.83 9.42 7.47
C GLY A 374 22.08 10.14 7.95
N PRO A 375 22.92 9.49 8.78
CA PRO A 375 23.96 10.20 9.54
C PRO A 375 25.00 10.89 8.65
N SER A 376 25.15 10.44 7.40
CA SER A 376 25.93 11.10 6.36
C SER A 376 25.45 10.69 4.97
N THR A 377 25.89 11.43 3.94
CA THR A 377 25.70 11.08 2.52
C THR A 377 26.57 9.90 2.06
N SER A 378 27.29 9.27 2.99
CA SER A 378 28.21 8.14 2.71
C SER A 378 27.65 6.80 3.15
N VAL A 379 26.35 6.74 3.45
CA VAL A 379 25.62 5.52 3.85
C VAL A 379 24.49 5.35 2.85
N GLY A 380 24.50 4.28 2.07
CA GLY A 380 23.43 3.95 1.14
C GLY A 380 22.17 3.58 1.90
N ARG A 381 21.04 4.07 1.42
CA ARG A 381 19.70 3.81 1.96
C ARG A 381 18.83 3.22 0.87
N GLY A 382 17.85 2.43 1.29
CA GLY A 382 17.04 1.65 0.40
C GLY A 382 15.63 1.42 0.91
N VAL A 383 14.82 0.84 0.04
CA VAL A 383 13.48 0.33 0.37
C VAL A 383 13.42 -1.11 -0.11
N PRO A 384 14.14 -2.04 0.54
CA PRO A 384 14.05 -3.45 0.20
C PRO A 384 12.68 -4.02 0.57
N GLU A 385 12.35 -5.15 -0.03
CA GLU A 385 11.11 -5.88 0.20
C GLU A 385 11.45 -7.34 0.52
N ILE A 386 10.85 -7.87 1.59
CA ILE A 386 10.95 -9.28 1.97
C ILE A 386 9.53 -9.82 2.18
N ASP A 387 9.17 -10.83 1.41
CA ASP A 387 7.85 -11.45 1.49
C ASP A 387 7.84 -12.60 2.48
N ILE A 388 6.95 -12.53 3.48
CA ILE A 388 6.70 -13.64 4.41
C ILE A 388 5.96 -14.74 3.66
N ILE A 389 4.90 -14.35 2.94
CA ILE A 389 4.21 -15.15 1.92
C ILE A 389 3.63 -14.27 0.80
N GLU A 390 3.62 -14.82 -0.40
CA GLU A 390 2.66 -14.53 -1.45
C GLU A 390 2.10 -15.87 -1.96
N ALA A 391 0.80 -16.13 -1.81
CA ALA A 391 0.26 -17.44 -2.17
C ALA A 391 -0.26 -17.49 -3.60
N LEU A 392 -0.01 -18.62 -4.27
CA LEU A 392 -0.50 -18.94 -5.62
C LEU A 392 -0.91 -20.40 -5.70
N VAL A 393 -1.56 -20.77 -6.81
CA VAL A 393 -1.92 -22.16 -7.10
C VAL A 393 -1.09 -22.68 -8.26
N GLU A 394 -0.35 -23.77 -8.08
CA GLU A 394 0.31 -24.44 -9.19
C GLU A 394 -0.72 -25.10 -10.10
N ILE A 395 -0.54 -24.91 -11.41
CA ILE A 395 -1.31 -25.55 -12.47
C ILE A 395 -0.34 -26.45 -13.24
N ASP A 396 -0.20 -27.71 -12.84
CA ASP A 396 0.49 -28.70 -13.67
C ASP A 396 -0.37 -28.93 -14.93
N GLY A 397 0.17 -28.62 -16.10
CA GLY A 397 -0.49 -28.73 -17.41
C GLY A 397 -0.93 -30.16 -17.80
N THR A 398 -0.89 -31.12 -16.89
CA THR A 398 -1.31 -32.50 -17.06
C THR A 398 -2.33 -32.93 -15.99
N ALA A 399 -3.62 -32.60 -16.22
CA ALA A 399 -4.78 -32.94 -15.36
C ALA A 399 -4.80 -32.22 -13.97
N PRO A 400 -5.94 -32.15 -13.24
CA PRO A 400 -6.20 -31.11 -12.24
C PRO A 400 -5.52 -31.40 -10.90
N ASN A 401 -4.19 -31.43 -10.88
CA ASN A 401 -3.41 -31.47 -9.64
C ASN A 401 -3.16 -30.04 -9.17
N PHE A 402 -4.24 -29.30 -8.90
CA PHE A 402 -4.13 -27.98 -8.30
C PHE A 402 -3.52 -28.11 -6.92
N ARG A 403 -2.45 -27.35 -6.67
CA ARG A 403 -1.78 -27.39 -5.38
C ARG A 403 -1.38 -25.98 -4.96
N GLY A 404 -1.79 -25.59 -3.76
CA GLY A 404 -1.38 -24.34 -3.16
C GLY A 404 0.14 -24.30 -2.96
N GLN A 405 0.73 -23.14 -3.25
CA GLN A 405 2.12 -22.82 -2.99
C GLN A 405 2.20 -21.43 -2.38
N VAL A 406 3.22 -21.21 -1.56
CA VAL A 406 3.64 -19.87 -1.15
C VAL A 406 4.97 -19.54 -1.81
N SER A 407 5.07 -18.35 -2.41
CA SER A 407 6.32 -17.69 -2.75
C SER A 407 6.82 -16.97 -1.52
N GLN A 408 8.10 -17.17 -1.24
CA GLN A 408 8.83 -16.49 -0.19
C GLN A 408 10.03 -15.85 -0.87
N SER A 409 10.17 -14.53 -0.76
CA SER A 409 11.03 -13.75 -1.66
C SER A 409 11.85 -12.69 -0.93
N TYR A 410 12.96 -12.33 -1.57
CA TYR A 410 13.68 -11.09 -1.34
C TYR A 410 13.90 -10.37 -2.67
N GLN A 411 13.29 -9.19 -2.80
CA GLN A 411 13.43 -8.29 -3.95
C GLN A 411 14.66 -7.44 -3.70
N VAL A 412 15.57 -7.43 -4.67
CA VAL A 412 16.88 -6.85 -4.48
C VAL A 412 17.35 -6.08 -5.70
N ALA A 413 17.90 -4.89 -5.45
CA ALA A 413 18.72 -4.14 -6.37
C ALA A 413 20.04 -3.74 -5.69
N PRO A 414 21.15 -3.63 -6.45
CA PRO A 414 21.26 -3.85 -7.91
C PRO A 414 21.30 -5.34 -8.33
N TYR A 415 21.23 -5.59 -9.64
CA TYR A 415 21.08 -6.93 -10.19
C TYR A 415 22.40 -7.56 -10.62
N ASN A 416 22.46 -8.88 -10.52
CA ASN A 416 23.45 -9.73 -11.17
C ASN A 416 23.17 -9.87 -12.67
N ALA A 417 24.18 -10.29 -13.42
CA ALA A 417 24.02 -10.68 -14.82
C ALA A 417 22.95 -11.76 -14.98
N GLY A 418 21.98 -11.48 -15.86
CA GLY A 418 20.82 -12.34 -16.08
C GLY A 418 19.92 -12.53 -14.86
N ARG A 419 19.99 -11.62 -13.85
CA ARG A 419 19.26 -11.68 -12.58
C ARG A 419 19.46 -12.99 -11.80
N GLN A 420 20.58 -13.67 -12.02
CA GLN A 420 20.88 -14.95 -11.36
C GLN A 420 21.46 -14.72 -9.97
N PHE A 421 20.95 -15.41 -8.95
CA PHE A 421 21.56 -15.47 -7.62
C PHE A 421 22.37 -16.76 -7.45
N ASN A 422 23.21 -16.82 -6.42
CA ASN A 422 23.97 -18.02 -6.10
C ASN A 422 23.07 -19.07 -5.44
N ASN A 423 22.60 -20.04 -6.22
CA ASN A 423 21.70 -21.11 -5.75
C ASN A 423 22.44 -22.33 -5.17
N ALA A 424 23.75 -22.26 -4.97
CA ALA A 424 24.50 -23.34 -4.34
C ALA A 424 24.01 -23.54 -2.90
N SER A 425 23.83 -24.80 -2.47
CA SER A 425 23.26 -25.12 -1.16
C SER A 425 24.06 -24.55 0.04
N ALA A 426 25.33 -24.21 -0.15
CA ALA A 426 26.13 -23.55 0.88
C ALA A 426 25.73 -22.08 1.10
N ALA A 427 25.31 -21.39 0.04
CA ALA A 427 24.87 -20.00 0.09
C ALA A 427 23.36 -19.90 0.33
N THR A 428 22.58 -20.78 -0.30
CA THR A 428 21.11 -20.72 -0.30
C THR A 428 20.52 -22.10 -0.01
N PRO A 429 20.59 -22.60 1.23
CA PRO A 429 20.10 -23.93 1.55
C PRO A 429 18.57 -24.00 1.51
N ILE A 430 18.05 -25.05 0.87
CA ILE A 430 16.65 -25.48 0.97
C ILE A 430 16.58 -26.62 1.98
N GLN A 431 15.71 -26.51 2.98
CA GLN A 431 15.62 -27.48 4.07
C GLN A 431 14.83 -28.74 3.69
N ASN A 432 13.81 -28.60 2.84
CA ASN A 432 13.03 -29.72 2.33
C ASN A 432 12.81 -29.62 0.82
N ALA A 433 13.75 -30.17 0.05
CA ALA A 433 13.72 -30.17 -1.41
C ALA A 433 12.56 -31.00 -2.03
N SER A 434 11.81 -31.76 -1.22
CA SER A 434 10.65 -32.52 -1.70
C SER A 434 9.40 -31.65 -1.85
N ILE A 435 9.35 -30.50 -1.16
CA ILE A 435 8.21 -29.56 -1.23
C ILE A 435 8.60 -28.11 -1.54
N THR A 436 9.88 -27.76 -1.38
CA THR A 436 10.41 -26.42 -1.65
C THR A 436 11.36 -26.46 -2.84
N LYS A 437 11.19 -25.53 -3.78
CA LYS A 437 12.05 -25.35 -4.96
C LYS A 437 12.25 -23.87 -5.25
N PHE A 438 13.42 -23.49 -5.78
CA PHE A 438 13.61 -22.12 -6.25
C PHE A 438 12.57 -21.77 -7.32
N ASN A 439 12.05 -20.54 -7.23
CA ASN A 439 11.12 -20.03 -8.21
C ASN A 439 11.84 -19.84 -9.54
N HIS A 440 11.14 -20.09 -10.64
CA HIS A 440 11.65 -19.83 -11.98
C HIS A 440 11.57 -18.34 -12.33
N TYR A 441 10.69 -17.59 -11.67
CA TYR A 441 10.66 -16.15 -11.72
C TYR A 441 11.86 -15.57 -10.97
N ILE A 442 12.66 -14.75 -11.66
CA ILE A 442 13.90 -14.16 -11.16
C ILE A 442 13.83 -12.62 -11.14
N GLY A 443 12.63 -12.07 -11.24
CA GLY A 443 12.39 -10.64 -11.39
C GLY A 443 12.15 -10.20 -12.83
N ASP A 444 12.04 -8.89 -13.01
CA ASP A 444 11.75 -8.22 -14.27
C ASP A 444 12.73 -7.03 -14.51
N GLN A 445 12.31 -6.00 -15.25
CA GLN A 445 13.13 -4.83 -15.51
C GLN A 445 13.34 -3.93 -14.27
N PHE A 446 12.42 -3.98 -13.31
CA PHE A 446 12.40 -3.16 -12.09
C PHE A 446 12.84 -3.90 -10.82
N GLN A 447 13.11 -5.20 -10.91
CA GLN A 447 13.64 -5.97 -9.79
C GLN A 447 14.45 -7.19 -10.21
N GLN A 448 15.42 -7.58 -9.38
CA GLN A 448 15.85 -8.98 -9.28
C GLN A 448 15.14 -9.60 -8.07
N THR A 449 14.65 -10.82 -8.23
CA THR A 449 13.95 -11.55 -7.16
C THR A 449 14.73 -12.81 -6.80
N VAL A 450 15.00 -13.00 -5.52
CA VAL A 450 15.51 -14.25 -4.96
C VAL A 450 14.36 -14.92 -4.22
N SER A 451 13.80 -16.00 -4.77
CA SER A 451 12.62 -16.63 -4.17
C SER A 451 12.60 -18.15 -4.32
N ALA A 452 11.84 -18.77 -3.41
CA ALA A 452 11.48 -20.18 -3.48
C ALA A 452 9.97 -20.36 -3.28
N LEU A 453 9.46 -21.41 -3.91
CA LEU A 453 8.08 -21.86 -3.82
C LEU A 453 8.01 -23.08 -2.91
N THR A 454 7.12 -23.04 -1.92
CA THR A 454 6.86 -24.16 -0.99
C THR A 454 5.40 -24.58 -1.10
N TYR A 455 5.16 -25.87 -1.30
CA TYR A 455 3.80 -26.42 -1.26
C TYR A 455 3.20 -26.37 0.15
N ILE A 456 1.91 -26.04 0.22
CA ILE A 456 1.15 -25.95 1.47
C ILE A 456 -0.02 -26.95 1.49
N ASP A 457 -0.55 -27.19 2.68
CA ASP A 457 -1.73 -28.04 2.88
C ASP A 457 -3.01 -27.33 2.44
N SER A 458 -3.93 -28.06 1.81
CA SER A 458 -5.21 -27.52 1.33
C SER A 458 -6.17 -27.13 2.46
N THR A 459 -5.93 -27.58 3.69
CA THR A 459 -6.73 -27.24 4.88
C THR A 459 -6.58 -25.78 5.31
N PHE A 460 -5.53 -25.07 4.87
CA PHE A 460 -5.28 -23.67 5.22
C PHE A 460 -6.07 -22.66 4.38
N TYR A 461 -7.17 -23.08 3.76
CA TYR A 461 -8.00 -22.26 2.88
C TYR A 461 -9.43 -22.08 3.44
N GLY A 462 -10.05 -20.94 3.12
CA GLY A 462 -11.47 -20.67 3.34
C GLY A 462 -11.89 -20.64 4.82
N GLY A 463 -10.95 -20.39 5.74
CA GLY A 463 -11.19 -20.37 7.19
C GLY A 463 -11.28 -21.76 7.83
N SER A 464 -10.93 -22.84 7.11
CA SER A 464 -10.96 -24.21 7.65
C SER A 464 -9.78 -24.52 8.58
N GLY A 465 -8.67 -23.81 8.39
CA GLY A 465 -7.44 -23.98 9.16
C GLY A 465 -6.51 -22.80 8.89
N TYR A 466 -5.50 -22.64 9.75
CA TYR A 466 -4.51 -21.57 9.68
C TYR A 466 -3.12 -22.19 9.75
N ALA A 467 -2.18 -21.60 9.02
CA ALA A 467 -0.77 -21.94 9.11
C ALA A 467 0.03 -20.74 9.61
N PRO A 468 0.97 -20.93 10.54
CA PRO A 468 1.95 -19.92 10.86
C PRO A 468 2.99 -19.82 9.73
N TYR A 469 3.11 -18.63 9.17
CA TYR A 469 4.17 -18.26 8.23
C TYR A 469 5.09 -17.27 8.91
N GLY A 470 6.39 -17.39 8.66
CA GLY A 470 7.37 -16.64 9.42
C GLY A 470 8.53 -16.13 8.59
N LEU A 471 9.12 -15.06 9.09
CA LEU A 471 10.29 -14.39 8.55
C LEU A 471 11.25 -14.11 9.70
N GLU A 472 12.39 -14.79 9.73
CA GLU A 472 13.49 -14.47 10.64
C GLU A 472 14.59 -13.81 9.82
N TRP A 473 14.96 -12.58 10.15
CA TRP A 473 16.10 -11.94 9.48
C TRP A 473 17.02 -11.24 10.45
N PHE A 474 18.31 -11.34 10.15
CA PHE A 474 19.37 -10.76 10.94
C PHE A 474 20.32 -9.96 10.06
N SER A 475 20.64 -8.76 10.52
CA SER A 475 21.65 -7.91 9.93
C SER A 475 22.48 -7.25 11.04
N ASP A 476 23.80 -7.19 10.82
CA ASP A 476 24.75 -6.48 11.68
C ASP A 476 25.64 -5.61 10.77
N PRO A 477 25.47 -4.28 10.79
CA PRO A 477 26.30 -3.37 10.01
C PRO A 477 27.81 -3.50 10.29
N ALA A 478 28.20 -4.02 11.48
CA ALA A 478 29.59 -4.28 11.82
C ALA A 478 30.12 -5.63 11.29
N LYS A 479 29.23 -6.58 10.98
CA LYS A 479 29.53 -7.96 10.55
C LYS A 479 28.51 -8.46 9.52
N ARG A 480 28.45 -7.80 8.38
CA ARG A 480 27.47 -8.07 7.30
C ARG A 480 27.51 -9.50 6.80
N GLU A 481 28.66 -10.17 6.89
CA GLU A 481 28.84 -11.58 6.52
C GLU A 481 28.08 -12.57 7.42
N THR A 482 27.61 -12.12 8.59
CA THR A 482 26.83 -12.95 9.53
C THR A 482 25.32 -12.84 9.35
N GLY A 483 24.87 -11.95 8.46
CA GLY A 483 23.45 -11.75 8.19
C GLY A 483 22.81 -12.99 7.55
N PHE A 484 21.48 -13.08 7.65
CA PHE A 484 20.70 -14.10 6.98
C PHE A 484 19.23 -13.71 6.90
N ILE A 485 18.48 -14.41 6.05
CA ILE A 485 17.01 -14.43 6.05
C ILE A 485 16.57 -15.89 6.02
N ASN A 486 15.75 -16.31 6.98
CA ASN A 486 15.07 -17.60 6.97
C ASN A 486 13.57 -17.38 6.81
N TRP A 487 12.96 -18.25 6.03
CA TRP A 487 11.51 -18.27 5.86
C TRP A 487 10.91 -19.53 6.46
N TYR A 488 9.67 -19.41 6.93
CA TYR A 488 8.92 -20.47 7.59
C TYR A 488 7.57 -20.64 6.90
N SER A 489 7.16 -21.89 6.71
CA SER A 489 5.83 -22.27 6.24
C SER A 489 5.33 -23.39 7.14
N ASP A 490 4.12 -23.21 7.69
CA ASP A 490 3.54 -24.11 8.69
C ASP A 490 4.51 -24.35 9.87
N GLY A 491 5.16 -23.27 10.32
CA GLY A 491 6.11 -23.27 11.44
C GLY A 491 7.45 -23.97 11.16
N ALA A 492 7.66 -24.51 9.95
CA ALA A 492 8.89 -25.18 9.56
C ALA A 492 9.72 -24.30 8.62
N ILE A 493 11.05 -24.27 8.82
CA ILE A 493 11.97 -23.54 7.95
C ILE A 493 11.91 -24.13 6.54
N THR A 494 11.76 -23.28 5.54
CA THR A 494 11.69 -23.68 4.13
C THR A 494 13.05 -23.57 3.46
N TRP A 495 13.67 -22.39 3.52
CA TRP A 495 14.98 -22.09 2.94
C TRP A 495 15.62 -20.87 3.61
N THR A 496 16.90 -20.68 3.35
CA THR A 496 17.71 -19.57 3.89
C THR A 496 18.39 -18.81 2.76
N LEU A 497 18.44 -17.49 2.88
CA LEU A 497 19.28 -16.60 2.09
C LEU A 497 20.42 -16.09 2.97
N THR A 498 21.66 -16.20 2.49
CA THR A 498 22.85 -15.64 3.15
C THR A 498 23.46 -14.51 2.31
N PRO A 499 24.38 -13.70 2.85
CA PRO A 499 25.11 -12.70 2.07
C PRO A 499 25.77 -13.27 0.81
N ASP A 500 26.16 -14.54 0.81
CA ASP A 500 26.75 -15.22 -0.36
C ASP A 500 25.73 -15.51 -1.47
N THR A 501 24.42 -15.54 -1.17
CA THR A 501 23.34 -15.67 -2.15
C THR A 501 23.32 -14.48 -3.11
N ILE A 502 23.50 -13.28 -2.56
CA ILE A 502 23.45 -11.97 -3.23
C ILE A 502 24.82 -11.26 -3.22
N GLY A 503 25.87 -12.08 -3.30
CA GLY A 503 27.26 -11.62 -3.34
C GLY A 503 27.61 -10.78 -4.57
N PRO A 504 28.88 -10.36 -4.69
CA PRO A 504 29.31 -9.51 -5.79
C PRO A 504 29.23 -10.27 -7.13
N ASP A 505 28.92 -9.56 -8.20
CA ASP A 505 28.95 -10.12 -9.57
C ASP A 505 29.88 -9.30 -10.46
N ASN A 506 30.98 -9.95 -10.87
CA ASN A 506 31.96 -9.36 -11.77
C ASN A 506 31.46 -9.25 -13.21
N THR A 507 30.34 -9.88 -13.56
CA THR A 507 29.75 -9.77 -14.89
C THR A 507 28.91 -8.49 -15.00
N SER A 508 28.06 -8.18 -14.02
CA SER A 508 27.33 -6.91 -13.96
C SER A 508 28.11 -5.76 -13.30
N LEU A 509 29.33 -6.03 -12.80
CA LEU A 509 30.20 -5.07 -12.12
C LEU A 509 29.56 -4.43 -10.88
N VAL A 510 28.84 -5.24 -10.10
CA VAL A 510 28.21 -4.83 -8.85
C VAL A 510 28.85 -5.55 -7.66
N SER A 511 28.89 -4.87 -6.54
CA SER A 511 29.35 -5.39 -5.26
C SER A 511 28.26 -6.21 -4.55
N SER A 512 28.58 -6.76 -3.38
CA SER A 512 27.62 -7.50 -2.56
C SER A 512 26.45 -6.61 -2.14
N ARG A 513 25.23 -7.15 -2.21
CA ARG A 513 24.06 -6.52 -1.60
C ARG A 513 23.97 -6.85 -0.12
N LEU A 514 23.17 -6.07 0.59
CA LEU A 514 22.95 -6.24 2.02
C LEU A 514 21.77 -7.16 2.27
N ILE A 515 21.86 -7.92 3.36
CA ILE A 515 20.66 -8.26 4.12
C ILE A 515 20.17 -6.96 4.76
N SER A 516 18.90 -6.62 4.58
CA SER A 516 18.36 -5.30 4.95
C SER A 516 18.76 -4.87 6.36
N GLU A 517 19.34 -3.68 6.45
CA GLU A 517 19.62 -2.96 7.71
C GLU A 517 18.57 -1.87 7.98
N GLU A 518 17.60 -1.73 7.06
CA GLU A 518 16.56 -0.72 7.14
C GLU A 518 15.47 -1.14 8.15
N PRO A 519 14.88 -0.21 8.92
CA PRO A 519 13.59 -0.46 9.55
C PRO A 519 12.54 -0.76 8.49
N MET A 520 11.83 -1.87 8.63
CA MET A 520 10.81 -2.35 7.70
C MET A 520 9.45 -2.39 8.40
N TYR A 521 8.39 -2.05 7.68
CA TYR A 521 7.01 -2.16 8.14
C TYR A 521 6.32 -3.32 7.44
N MET A 522 5.25 -3.84 8.06
CA MET A 522 4.46 -4.95 7.56
C MET A 522 3.29 -4.47 6.68
N ILE A 523 2.97 -5.28 5.67
CA ILE A 523 1.88 -5.09 4.73
C ILE A 523 1.11 -6.41 4.61
N PHE A 524 -0.23 -6.34 4.70
CA PHE A 524 -1.11 -7.46 4.38
C PHE A 524 -2.10 -7.03 3.31
N ASN A 525 -2.27 -7.84 2.27
CA ASN A 525 -3.20 -7.56 1.19
C ASN A 525 -3.84 -8.83 0.64
N LEU A 526 -5.01 -8.67 0.04
CA LEU A 526 -5.61 -9.68 -0.82
C LEU A 526 -5.89 -9.02 -2.16
N GLY A 527 -5.22 -9.43 -3.22
CA GLY A 527 -5.41 -8.84 -4.53
C GLY A 527 -5.68 -9.83 -5.65
N ILE A 528 -5.80 -9.31 -6.87
CA ILE A 528 -5.74 -10.07 -8.11
C ILE A 528 -4.80 -9.32 -9.06
N SER A 529 -3.64 -9.91 -9.33
CA SER A 529 -2.65 -9.35 -10.26
C SER A 529 -2.32 -10.35 -11.37
N PRO A 530 -2.60 -10.02 -12.65
CA PRO A 530 -2.15 -10.82 -13.79
C PRO A 530 -0.63 -10.91 -13.92
N SER A 531 0.12 -9.97 -13.32
CA SER A 531 1.58 -9.98 -13.29
C SER A 531 2.11 -11.03 -12.30
N PHE A 532 1.33 -11.36 -11.27
CA PHE A 532 1.64 -12.40 -10.29
C PHE A 532 1.15 -13.78 -10.76
N GLN A 533 -0.16 -13.91 -10.98
CA GLN A 533 -0.76 -15.13 -11.53
C GLN A 533 -2.00 -14.78 -12.37
N GLY A 534 -2.09 -15.34 -13.58
CA GLY A 534 -3.25 -15.18 -14.44
C GLY A 534 -4.54 -15.70 -13.77
N PRO A 535 -5.56 -14.85 -13.56
CA PRO A 535 -6.77 -15.25 -12.85
C PRO A 535 -7.69 -16.11 -13.70
N ASP A 536 -8.25 -17.16 -13.08
CA ASP A 536 -9.32 -17.98 -13.66
C ASP A 536 -10.69 -17.50 -13.17
N PHE A 537 -11.15 -16.38 -13.73
CA PHE A 537 -12.43 -15.76 -13.37
C PHE A 537 -13.65 -16.70 -13.51
N GLN A 538 -13.55 -17.79 -14.28
CA GLN A 538 -14.63 -18.76 -14.39
C GLN A 538 -14.83 -19.56 -13.08
N HIS A 539 -13.77 -19.73 -12.29
CA HIS A 539 -13.78 -20.56 -11.08
C HIS A 539 -13.50 -19.78 -9.78
N LEU A 540 -13.03 -18.52 -9.88
CA LEU A 540 -12.99 -17.61 -8.74
C LEU A 540 -14.41 -17.38 -8.18
N VAL A 541 -14.54 -17.38 -6.86
CA VAL A 541 -15.80 -17.15 -6.16
C VAL A 541 -15.62 -15.94 -5.26
N PHE A 542 -16.54 -14.97 -5.38
CA PHE A 542 -16.56 -13.75 -4.59
C PHE A 542 -17.80 -13.70 -3.68
N PRO A 543 -17.74 -13.04 -2.52
CA PRO A 543 -16.54 -12.47 -1.91
C PRO A 543 -15.56 -13.56 -1.44
N ALA A 544 -14.27 -13.23 -1.43
CA ALA A 544 -13.21 -14.07 -0.89
C ALA A 544 -12.52 -13.35 0.26
N GLU A 545 -12.16 -14.07 1.31
CA GLU A 545 -11.61 -13.50 2.54
C GLU A 545 -10.23 -14.10 2.83
N MET A 546 -9.23 -13.24 2.98
CA MET A 546 -7.97 -13.60 3.65
C MET A 546 -8.14 -13.31 5.14
N LEU A 547 -7.79 -14.28 5.97
CA LEU A 547 -8.00 -14.21 7.41
C LEU A 547 -6.67 -14.31 8.13
N ILE A 548 -6.42 -13.39 9.07
CA ILE A 548 -5.22 -13.38 9.90
C ILE A 548 -5.63 -13.52 11.35
N ASP A 549 -5.25 -14.64 11.97
CA ASP A 549 -5.56 -14.98 13.37
C ASP A 549 -4.70 -14.14 14.32
N TYR A 550 -3.39 -14.05 14.04
CA TYR A 550 -2.49 -13.17 14.78
C TYR A 550 -1.29 -12.75 13.94
N VAL A 551 -0.64 -11.69 14.40
CA VAL A 551 0.72 -11.32 14.03
C VAL A 551 1.55 -11.11 15.30
N ARG A 552 2.77 -11.64 15.31
CA ARG A 552 3.70 -11.56 16.44
C ARG A 552 5.09 -11.24 15.95
N ASP A 553 5.72 -10.26 16.57
CA ASP A 553 7.08 -9.82 16.29
C ASP A 553 7.98 -9.97 17.51
N TYR A 554 9.14 -10.57 17.28
CA TYR A 554 10.11 -10.92 18.28
C TYR A 554 11.47 -10.35 17.90
N ILE A 555 12.11 -9.66 18.84
CA ILE A 555 13.48 -9.17 18.64
C ILE A 555 14.44 -9.93 19.53
N ASN A 556 15.68 -10.07 19.07
CA ASN A 556 16.74 -10.61 19.89
C ASN A 556 16.90 -9.71 21.14
N GLY A 557 16.80 -10.30 22.34
CA GLY A 557 16.87 -9.62 23.63
C GLY A 557 18.20 -8.89 23.90
N ALA A 558 19.17 -8.95 22.97
CA ALA A 558 20.43 -8.22 23.01
C ALA A 558 20.28 -6.68 23.04
N SER A 559 19.13 -6.10 22.68
CA SER A 559 18.80 -4.69 22.95
C SER A 559 18.45 -4.47 24.43
N SER A 560 19.38 -4.85 25.30
CA SER A 560 19.28 -4.80 26.75
C SER A 560 19.16 -3.38 27.32
N TYR A 561 19.28 -2.31 26.52
CA TYR A 561 19.33 -0.96 27.09
C TYR A 561 17.97 -0.47 27.60
N PRO A 562 16.89 -0.39 26.79
CA PRO A 562 15.58 0.01 27.32
C PRO A 562 15.08 -0.97 28.39
N LYS A 563 15.31 -2.27 28.20
CA LYS A 563 14.97 -3.33 29.17
C LYS A 563 15.71 -3.20 30.51
N ARG A 564 17.03 -2.92 30.51
CA ARG A 564 17.80 -2.70 31.75
C ARG A 564 17.47 -1.37 32.43
N HIS A 565 16.88 -0.43 31.70
CA HIS A 565 16.55 0.90 32.18
C HIS A 565 15.03 1.15 32.24
N ILE A 566 14.24 0.07 32.31
CA ILE A 566 12.78 0.13 32.16
C ILE A 566 12.12 1.11 33.14
N GLU A 567 12.64 1.25 34.36
CA GLU A 567 12.18 2.22 35.35
C GLU A 567 12.26 3.67 34.82
N ALA A 568 13.31 4.01 34.07
CA ALA A 568 13.47 5.34 33.47
C ALA A 568 12.46 5.60 32.35
N TYR A 569 11.99 4.54 31.69
CA TYR A 569 11.06 4.63 30.56
C TYR A 569 9.60 4.48 30.98
N MET A 570 9.32 3.85 32.12
CA MET A 570 7.97 3.55 32.60
C MET A 570 7.47 4.49 33.70
N ASN A 571 8.35 5.26 34.35
CA ASN A 571 7.96 6.14 35.46
C ASN A 571 8.22 7.62 35.13
N PRO A 572 7.15 8.43 34.92
CA PRO A 572 7.27 9.79 34.39
C PRO A 572 7.74 10.77 35.47
N ASN A 573 7.63 10.35 36.72
CA ASN A 573 7.97 11.13 37.90
C ASN A 573 9.50 11.11 38.10
N LEU A 574 10.20 10.22 37.40
CA LEU A 574 11.65 10.16 37.36
C LEU A 574 12.13 11.11 36.26
N THR A 575 12.24 12.38 36.64
CA THR A 575 12.68 13.47 35.76
C THR A 575 14.18 13.44 35.45
N THR A 576 14.95 12.55 36.07
CA THR A 576 16.41 12.44 35.91
C THR A 576 16.83 10.97 35.90
N TRP A 577 17.92 10.68 35.18
CA TRP A 577 18.49 9.32 35.10
C TRP A 577 18.83 8.73 36.48
N ALA A 578 19.31 9.56 37.40
CA ALA A 578 19.62 9.17 38.77
C ALA A 578 18.38 8.80 39.59
N GLN A 579 17.23 9.46 39.35
CA GLN A 579 15.96 9.11 40.01
C GLN A 579 15.47 7.72 39.58
N ALA A 580 15.81 7.28 38.37
CA ALA A 580 15.58 5.93 37.89
C ALA A 580 16.58 4.89 38.43
N GLY A 581 17.45 5.27 39.38
CA GLY A 581 18.43 4.37 39.97
C GLY A 581 19.64 4.11 39.08
N TYR A 582 19.84 4.92 38.04
CA TYR A 582 20.89 4.71 37.04
C TYR A 582 21.94 5.82 37.05
N THR A 583 23.19 5.47 36.76
CA THR A 583 24.30 6.42 36.64
C THR A 583 24.48 6.86 35.20
N PHE A 584 24.78 8.15 34.98
CA PHE A 584 25.15 8.63 33.65
C PHE A 584 26.38 7.88 33.12
N PRO A 585 26.43 7.54 31.82
CA PRO A 585 27.63 6.98 31.21
C PRO A 585 28.80 7.97 31.33
N ARG A 586 30.01 7.45 31.58
CA ARG A 586 31.22 8.27 31.59
C ARG A 586 31.49 8.82 30.18
N ASN A 587 31.84 10.09 30.11
CA ASN A 587 32.23 10.79 28.90
C ASN A 587 33.77 10.81 28.79
N SER A 588 34.34 10.30 27.69
CA SER A 588 35.80 10.18 27.55
C SER A 588 36.55 11.52 27.50
N LEU A 589 35.90 12.61 27.07
CA LEU A 589 36.47 13.95 27.03
C LEU A 589 36.37 14.69 28.38
N TYR A 590 35.39 14.33 29.21
CA TYR A 590 35.12 14.99 30.49
C TYR A 590 35.62 14.18 31.70
N ASP A 591 35.34 12.88 31.74
CA ASP A 591 35.66 11.97 32.86
C ASP A 591 37.00 11.25 32.72
N GLY A 592 37.68 11.38 31.56
CA GLY A 592 38.96 10.74 31.25
C GLY A 592 38.87 9.20 31.28
N CYS A 593 38.57 8.59 30.14
CA CYS A 593 38.44 7.13 30.03
C CYS A 593 39.74 6.45 29.61
#